data_AF-A0A7S1FPM8-F1
#
_entry.id   AF-A0A7S1FPM8-F1
#
_cell.length_a   1.000
_cell.length_b   1.000
_cell.length_c   1.000
_cell.angle_alpha   90.00
_cell.angle_beta   90.00
_cell.angle_gamma   90.00
#
_symmetry.space_group_name_H-M   'P 1'
#
loop_
_entity.id
_entity.type
_entity.pdbx_description
1 polymer ?
#
loop_
_entity_poly.entity_id
_entity_poly.type
_entity_poly.pdbx_seq_one_letter_code
_entity_poly.pdbx_strand_id
1 'polypeptide(L)'
;ASGLYSAVSGGIENSASARESSISGGSGNTASGDFSSVSGGHSNVASELYSTVSGGHDNLANGRYSSVSGGNKNQAVGQSSTVMSGRLNKSLASFSSISGGISNMAKGVDSSITGGYRNLSVGKNSCTSGGEFNIASGTSSTISGGSNNRAIGRSSAVASGIQNRSTGKGSCVSGGVSNLAGGIGSSVAGGTFNSAIGPRSAVGGGVKNHAKTMYSSIPGGRLESADITSTMEIARTTNETITSQRSNYLLEDFNGTSLYSNESHALVP
;
A
#
# COMPACT_ATOMS: atom_id res chain seq x y z
N ALA A 1 -19.12 8.19 39.94
CA ALA A 1 -19.06 6.72 39.71
C ALA A 1 -20.40 6.13 40.12
N SER A 2 -21.01 5.26 39.32
CA SER A 2 -22.35 4.70 39.59
C SER A 2 -22.46 3.18 39.39
N GLY A 3 -21.47 2.53 38.77
CA GLY A 3 -21.44 1.07 38.63
C GLY A 3 -20.92 0.34 39.87
N LEU A 4 -21.23 -0.94 40.03
CA LEU A 4 -20.74 -1.78 41.12
C LEU A 4 -19.20 -1.87 41.08
N TYR A 5 -18.53 -1.56 42.19
CA TYR A 5 -17.06 -1.48 42.28
C TYR A 5 -16.40 -0.51 41.28
N SER A 6 -17.15 0.46 40.75
CA SER A 6 -16.59 1.48 39.87
C SER A 6 -15.82 2.55 40.65
N ALA A 7 -14.84 3.17 39.99
CA ALA A 7 -14.01 4.20 40.61
C ALA A 7 -13.81 5.41 39.69
N VAL A 8 -13.90 6.62 40.27
CA VAL A 8 -13.43 7.87 39.66
C VAL A 8 -12.52 8.54 40.68
N SER A 9 -11.22 8.64 40.41
CA SER A 9 -10.24 9.13 41.39
C SER A 9 -10.16 10.66 41.48
N GLY A 10 -10.61 11.38 40.45
CA GLY A 10 -10.63 12.84 40.44
C GLY A 10 -11.09 13.44 39.11
N GLY A 11 -10.88 14.75 38.96
CA GLY A 11 -11.21 15.50 37.75
C GLY A 11 -12.66 16.03 37.72
N ILE A 12 -13.11 16.42 36.53
CA ILE A 12 -14.44 17.03 36.31
C ILE A 12 -15.23 16.23 35.27
N GLU A 13 -16.53 16.06 35.51
CA GLU A 13 -17.46 15.44 34.54
C GLU A 13 -17.05 14.03 34.07
N ASN A 14 -16.41 13.25 34.94
CA ASN A 14 -16.04 11.86 34.63
C ASN A 14 -17.16 10.88 35.03
N SER A 15 -17.51 9.97 34.12
CA SER A 15 -18.59 8.99 34.29
C SER A 15 -18.07 7.55 34.19
N ALA A 16 -17.89 6.89 35.34
CA ALA A 16 -17.68 5.43 35.42
C ALA A 16 -18.99 4.76 35.85
N SER A 17 -19.67 4.06 34.92
CA SER A 17 -21.06 3.62 35.12
C SER A 17 -21.30 2.11 35.05
N ALA A 18 -20.29 1.32 34.68
CA ALA A 18 -20.39 -0.14 34.56
C ALA A 18 -19.64 -0.86 35.70
N ARG A 19 -19.79 -2.18 35.79
CA ARG A 19 -19.16 -2.95 36.88
C ARG A 19 -17.64 -2.91 36.72
N GLU A 20 -16.95 -2.61 37.82
CA GLU A 20 -15.48 -2.53 37.88
C GLU A 20 -14.86 -1.58 36.84
N SER A 21 -15.65 -0.60 36.35
CA SER A 21 -15.11 0.41 35.45
C SER A 21 -14.36 1.49 36.23
N SER A 22 -13.26 2.00 35.66
CA SER A 22 -12.37 2.92 36.37
C SER A 22 -11.97 4.13 35.54
N ILE A 23 -11.91 5.29 36.19
CA ILE A 23 -11.34 6.51 35.64
C ILE A 23 -10.36 7.12 36.65
N SER A 24 -9.11 7.31 36.27
CA SER A 24 -8.10 7.87 37.20
C SER A 24 -8.14 9.39 37.29
N GLY A 25 -8.71 10.10 36.32
CA GLY A 25 -8.85 11.56 36.37
C GLY A 25 -9.22 12.19 35.04
N GLY A 26 -8.91 13.48 34.87
CA GLY A 26 -9.15 14.23 33.64
C GLY A 26 -10.51 14.92 33.58
N SER A 27 -11.00 15.19 32.36
CA SER A 27 -12.23 15.96 32.14
C SER A 27 -13.12 15.27 31.11
N GLY A 28 -14.39 15.05 31.43
CA GLY A 28 -15.37 14.53 30.46
C GLY A 28 -15.14 13.08 30.02
N ASN A 29 -14.40 12.27 30.79
CA ASN A 29 -14.11 10.89 30.41
C ASN A 29 -15.28 9.95 30.76
N THR A 30 -15.52 8.93 29.93
CA THR A 30 -16.58 7.93 30.13
C THR A 30 -16.03 6.51 30.10
N ALA A 31 -16.28 5.72 31.15
CA ALA A 31 -15.98 4.31 31.26
C ALA A 31 -17.28 3.53 31.55
N SER A 32 -17.95 3.07 30.49
CA SER A 32 -19.31 2.50 30.54
C SER A 32 -19.38 1.02 30.15
N GLY A 33 -18.24 0.36 29.92
CA GLY A 33 -18.16 -1.07 29.70
C GLY A 33 -17.72 -1.79 30.98
N ASP A 34 -18.15 -3.04 31.16
CA ASP A 34 -17.68 -3.87 32.28
C ASP A 34 -16.15 -4.03 32.22
N PHE A 35 -15.49 -3.80 33.36
CA PHE A 35 -14.02 -3.76 33.48
C PHE A 35 -13.33 -2.75 32.54
N SER A 36 -14.05 -1.76 32.01
CA SER A 36 -13.43 -0.76 31.14
C SER A 36 -12.64 0.27 31.94
N SER A 37 -11.61 0.86 31.32
CA SER A 37 -10.73 1.79 32.03
C SER A 37 -10.37 3.01 31.18
N VAL A 38 -10.41 4.19 31.78
CA VAL A 38 -9.82 5.41 31.22
C VAL A 38 -8.80 6.00 32.19
N SER A 39 -7.51 6.02 31.84
CA SER A 39 -6.49 6.51 32.78
C SER A 39 -6.47 8.04 32.91
N GLY A 40 -7.09 8.78 31.99
CA GLY A 40 -7.21 10.24 32.09
C GLY A 40 -7.43 10.92 30.75
N GLY A 41 -7.02 12.19 30.64
CA GLY A 41 -7.17 13.00 29.43
C GLY A 41 -8.51 13.75 29.37
N HIS A 42 -8.94 14.12 28.16
CA HIS A 42 -10.17 14.87 27.93
C HIS A 42 -11.09 14.16 26.95
N SER A 43 -12.35 13.97 27.31
CA SER A 43 -13.40 13.43 26.44
C SER A 43 -13.09 12.04 25.85
N ASN A 44 -12.40 11.19 26.62
CA ASN A 44 -12.11 9.81 26.22
C ASN A 44 -13.24 8.86 26.62
N VAL A 45 -13.55 7.87 25.78
CA VAL A 45 -14.66 6.93 25.98
C VAL A 45 -14.18 5.48 25.85
N ALA A 46 -14.39 4.69 26.89
CA ALA A 46 -14.20 3.24 26.92
C ALA A 46 -15.54 2.55 27.27
N SER A 47 -16.26 2.10 26.25
CA SER A 47 -17.69 1.74 26.37
C SER A 47 -18.02 0.25 26.31
N GLU A 48 -17.06 -0.62 26.00
CA GLU A 48 -17.27 -2.05 25.84
C GLU A 48 -16.50 -2.89 26.87
N LEU A 49 -16.85 -4.18 26.98
CA LEU A 49 -16.22 -5.12 27.90
C LEU A 49 -14.69 -5.12 27.72
N TYR A 50 -13.94 -4.88 28.81
CA TYR A 50 -12.48 -4.77 28.84
C TYR A 50 -11.90 -3.73 27.87
N SER A 51 -12.66 -2.73 27.45
CA SER A 51 -12.10 -1.67 26.60
C SER A 51 -11.27 -0.68 27.40
N THR A 52 -10.20 -0.18 26.81
CA THR A 52 -9.23 0.68 27.52
C THR A 52 -8.87 1.92 26.71
N VAL A 53 -8.84 3.07 27.36
CA VAL A 53 -8.20 4.28 26.84
C VAL A 53 -7.16 4.78 27.85
N SER A 54 -5.87 4.74 27.51
CA SER A 54 -4.82 5.17 28.45
C SER A 54 -4.70 6.69 28.58
N GLY A 55 -5.33 7.48 27.70
CA GLY A 55 -5.37 8.94 27.80
C GLY A 55 -5.58 9.63 26.46
N GLY A 56 -5.17 10.90 26.38
CA GLY A 56 -5.28 11.73 25.18
C GLY A 56 -6.57 12.55 25.12
N HIS A 57 -7.02 12.88 23.90
CA HIS A 57 -8.18 13.74 23.66
C HIS A 57 -9.14 13.12 22.64
N ASP A 58 -10.41 13.00 22.97
CA ASP A 58 -11.47 12.46 22.09
C ASP A 58 -11.23 11.03 21.59
N ASN A 59 -10.56 10.17 22.37
CA ASN A 59 -10.32 8.79 21.96
C ASN A 59 -11.50 7.87 22.32
N LEU A 60 -11.80 6.89 21.45
CA LEU A 60 -12.92 5.96 21.59
C LEU A 60 -12.45 4.50 21.50
N ALA A 61 -12.65 3.73 22.57
CA ALA A 61 -12.50 2.28 22.60
C ALA A 61 -13.89 1.63 22.80
N ASN A 62 -14.51 1.24 21.68
CA ASN A 62 -15.90 0.75 21.60
C ASN A 62 -16.01 -0.67 20.99
N GLY A 63 -14.94 -1.45 21.04
CA GLY A 63 -14.98 -2.88 20.79
C GLY A 63 -14.64 -3.66 22.06
N ARG A 64 -15.15 -4.89 22.20
CA ARG A 64 -14.73 -5.77 23.31
C ARG A 64 -13.22 -5.99 23.25
N TYR A 65 -12.52 -5.84 24.35
CA TYR A 65 -11.05 -5.91 24.43
C TYR A 65 -10.32 -4.89 23.54
N SER A 66 -10.99 -3.83 23.09
CA SER A 66 -10.37 -2.79 22.27
C SER A 66 -9.47 -1.88 23.12
N SER A 67 -8.42 -1.34 22.51
CA SER A 67 -7.49 -0.46 23.20
C SER A 67 -7.11 0.75 22.37
N VAL A 68 -7.11 1.93 23.01
CA VAL A 68 -6.48 3.14 22.50
C VAL A 68 -5.44 3.62 23.52
N SER A 69 -4.15 3.55 23.19
CA SER A 69 -3.12 3.95 24.15
C SER A 69 -2.94 5.47 24.26
N GLY A 70 -3.50 6.26 23.33
CA GLY A 70 -3.54 7.72 23.42
C GLY A 70 -3.76 8.42 22.08
N GLY A 71 -3.33 9.69 22.02
CA GLY A 71 -3.44 10.54 20.82
C GLY A 71 -4.71 11.38 20.78
N ASN A 72 -5.14 11.75 19.57
CA ASN A 72 -6.27 12.65 19.34
C ASN A 72 -7.30 12.04 18.37
N LYS A 73 -8.56 11.88 18.80
CA LYS A 73 -9.66 11.41 17.93
C LYS A 73 -9.43 10.02 17.34
N ASN A 74 -8.74 9.13 18.06
CA ASN A 74 -8.52 7.74 17.63
C ASN A 74 -9.70 6.85 18.02
N GLN A 75 -10.03 5.87 17.18
CA GLN A 75 -11.16 4.96 17.38
C GLN A 75 -10.74 3.50 17.20
N ALA A 76 -10.91 2.70 18.25
CA ALA A 76 -10.80 1.24 18.22
C ALA A 76 -12.20 0.66 18.45
N VAL A 77 -12.86 0.22 17.38
CA VAL A 77 -14.29 -0.17 17.38
C VAL A 77 -14.47 -1.67 17.17
N GLY A 78 -13.54 -2.33 16.47
CA GLY A 78 -13.59 -3.78 16.29
C GLY A 78 -13.26 -4.55 17.57
N GLN A 79 -13.72 -5.80 17.68
CA GLN A 79 -13.31 -6.69 18.77
C GLN A 79 -11.79 -6.87 18.77
N SER A 80 -11.15 -6.71 19.92
CA SER A 80 -9.69 -6.79 20.08
C SER A 80 -8.93 -5.87 19.11
N SER A 81 -9.57 -4.78 18.67
CA SER A 81 -8.92 -3.80 17.81
C SER A 81 -8.02 -2.87 18.63
N THR A 82 -6.95 -2.37 18.02
CA THR A 82 -5.99 -1.50 18.72
C THR A 82 -5.65 -0.27 17.89
N VAL A 83 -5.57 0.89 18.54
CA VAL A 83 -4.89 2.08 18.03
C VAL A 83 -3.87 2.55 19.06
N MET A 84 -2.59 2.46 18.74
CA MET A 84 -1.55 2.77 19.73
C MET A 84 -1.35 4.29 19.90
N SER A 85 -1.37 5.09 18.83
CA SER A 85 -1.22 6.55 18.93
C SER A 85 -1.70 7.27 17.66
N GLY A 86 -1.39 8.57 17.55
CA GLY A 86 -1.61 9.39 16.38
C GLY A 86 -2.90 10.20 16.42
N ARG A 87 -3.42 10.57 15.25
CA ARG A 87 -4.61 11.41 15.11
C ARG A 87 -5.60 10.86 14.10
N LEU A 88 -6.89 10.82 14.46
CA LEU A 88 -7.98 10.43 13.57
C LEU A 88 -7.85 9.00 13.00
N ASN A 89 -7.14 8.11 13.66
CA ASN A 89 -6.99 6.72 13.22
C ASN A 89 -8.23 5.89 13.59
N LYS A 90 -8.66 4.99 12.72
CA LYS A 90 -9.87 4.16 12.90
C LYS A 90 -9.59 2.68 12.65
N SER A 91 -9.49 1.91 13.72
CA SER A 91 -9.40 0.45 13.70
C SER A 91 -10.81 -0.14 13.89
N LEU A 92 -11.43 -0.59 12.81
CA LEU A 92 -12.88 -0.83 12.74
C LEU A 92 -13.28 -2.31 12.72
N ALA A 93 -12.35 -3.22 12.48
CA ALA A 93 -12.64 -4.65 12.33
C ALA A 93 -12.02 -5.48 13.45
N SER A 94 -12.50 -6.71 13.59
CA SER A 94 -11.98 -7.64 14.59
C SER A 94 -10.48 -7.88 14.37
N PHE A 95 -9.70 -7.79 15.44
CA PHE A 95 -8.24 -7.94 15.46
C PHE A 95 -7.48 -6.95 14.55
N SER A 96 -8.12 -5.86 14.09
CA SER A 96 -7.42 -4.86 13.32
C SER A 96 -6.52 -3.99 14.19
N SER A 97 -5.40 -3.53 13.66
CA SER A 97 -4.44 -2.73 14.40
C SER A 97 -3.93 -1.52 13.61
N ILE A 98 -3.74 -0.41 14.32
CA ILE A 98 -3.06 0.77 13.80
C ILE A 98 -2.02 1.22 14.82
N SER A 99 -0.73 1.21 14.47
CA SER A 99 0.32 1.63 15.43
C SER A 99 0.41 3.16 15.56
N GLY A 100 0.06 3.92 14.52
CA GLY A 100 0.04 5.38 14.60
C GLY A 100 -0.29 6.10 13.30
N GLY A 101 0.22 7.33 13.18
CA GLY A 101 0.03 8.18 12.01
C GLY A 101 -1.23 9.03 12.06
N ILE A 102 -1.68 9.51 10.89
CA ILE A 102 -2.81 10.44 10.78
C ILE A 102 -3.85 9.89 9.80
N SER A 103 -5.09 9.79 10.26
CA SER A 103 -6.25 9.42 9.43
C SER A 103 -6.15 8.05 8.74
N ASN A 104 -5.45 7.09 9.35
CA ASN A 104 -5.40 5.72 8.85
C ASN A 104 -6.68 4.94 9.21
N MET A 105 -7.05 3.97 8.38
CA MET A 105 -8.27 3.19 8.58
C MET A 105 -8.09 1.70 8.26
N ALA A 106 -8.24 0.86 9.27
CA ALA A 106 -8.17 -0.59 9.16
C ALA A 106 -9.59 -1.18 9.25
N LYS A 107 -10.14 -1.66 8.13
CA LYS A 107 -11.50 -2.22 7.97
C LYS A 107 -11.53 -3.73 7.75
N GLY A 108 -10.40 -4.35 7.45
CA GLY A 108 -10.33 -5.80 7.27
C GLY A 108 -10.13 -6.52 8.59
N VAL A 109 -10.75 -7.70 8.75
CA VAL A 109 -10.42 -8.58 9.88
C VAL A 109 -8.93 -8.94 9.81
N ASP A 110 -8.23 -8.89 10.94
CA ASP A 110 -6.77 -9.06 11.04
C ASP A 110 -5.96 -8.09 10.17
N SER A 111 -6.53 -6.95 9.77
CA SER A 111 -5.80 -5.96 8.98
C SER A 111 -4.92 -5.08 9.85
N SER A 112 -3.76 -4.67 9.32
CA SER A 112 -2.79 -3.87 10.07
C SER A 112 -2.30 -2.67 9.28
N ILE A 113 -2.20 -1.53 9.95
CA ILE A 113 -1.52 -0.34 9.43
C ILE A 113 -0.47 0.10 10.43
N THR A 114 0.81 0.06 10.06
CA THR A 114 1.87 0.49 11.01
C THR A 114 1.86 2.01 11.20
N GLY A 115 1.59 2.80 10.15
CA GLY A 115 1.51 4.26 10.28
C GLY A 115 1.24 4.99 8.98
N GLY A 116 1.74 6.23 8.88
CA GLY A 116 1.61 7.08 7.69
C GLY A 116 0.36 7.96 7.70
N TYR A 117 -0.05 8.42 6.51
CA TYR A 117 -1.15 9.37 6.33
C TYR A 117 -2.23 8.83 5.40
N ARG A 118 -3.47 8.72 5.88
CA ARG A 118 -4.63 8.32 5.06
C ARG A 118 -4.47 6.97 4.35
N ASN A 119 -3.82 6.01 5.00
CA ASN A 119 -3.78 4.64 4.49
C ASN A 119 -5.08 3.88 4.83
N LEU A 120 -5.50 2.98 3.94
CA LEU A 120 -6.73 2.21 4.05
C LEU A 120 -6.45 0.72 3.81
N SER A 121 -6.65 -0.10 4.84
CA SER A 121 -6.52 -1.57 4.75
C SER A 121 -7.89 -2.21 4.92
N VAL A 122 -8.44 -2.78 3.85
CA VAL A 122 -9.82 -3.33 3.78
C VAL A 122 -9.84 -4.85 3.69
N GLY A 123 -8.84 -5.46 3.07
CA GLY A 123 -8.79 -6.90 2.88
C GLY A 123 -8.60 -7.64 4.21
N LYS A 124 -9.21 -8.83 4.34
CA LYS A 124 -8.87 -9.72 5.45
C LYS A 124 -7.37 -10.03 5.42
N ASN A 125 -6.68 -9.94 6.55
CA ASN A 125 -5.23 -10.11 6.67
C ASN A 125 -4.41 -9.13 5.79
N SER A 126 -4.97 -8.00 5.35
CA SER A 126 -4.22 -7.02 4.56
C SER A 126 -3.28 -6.19 5.45
N CYS A 127 -2.10 -5.86 4.94
CA CYS A 127 -1.10 -5.07 5.68
C CYS A 127 -0.68 -3.84 4.87
N THR A 128 -0.64 -2.67 5.53
CA THR A 128 -0.01 -1.46 5.00
C THR A 128 1.05 -0.95 5.98
N SER A 129 2.32 -1.05 5.63
CA SER A 129 3.40 -0.67 6.56
C SER A 129 3.58 0.86 6.70
N GLY A 130 3.06 1.67 5.78
CA GLY A 130 3.14 3.12 5.90
C GLY A 130 2.88 3.87 4.59
N GLY A 131 3.50 5.04 4.46
CA GLY A 131 3.33 5.92 3.31
C GLY A 131 2.05 6.75 3.38
N GLU A 132 1.57 7.22 2.24
CA GLU A 132 0.35 8.03 2.15
C GLU A 132 -0.66 7.50 1.13
N PHE A 133 -1.95 7.63 1.44
CA PHE A 133 -3.04 7.30 0.51
C PHE A 133 -3.02 5.87 -0.06
N ASN A 134 -2.36 4.92 0.60
CA ASN A 134 -2.27 3.55 0.12
C ASN A 134 -3.57 2.78 0.42
N ILE A 135 -4.00 1.92 -0.50
CA ILE A 135 -5.23 1.11 -0.37
C ILE A 135 -4.91 -0.38 -0.58
N ALA A 136 -4.91 -1.15 0.51
CA ALA A 136 -4.78 -2.61 0.49
C ALA A 136 -6.17 -3.26 0.64
N SER A 137 -6.82 -3.62 -0.46
CA SER A 137 -8.20 -4.14 -0.47
C SER A 137 -8.31 -5.64 -0.74
N GLY A 138 -7.26 -6.28 -1.25
CA GLY A 138 -7.25 -7.72 -1.49
C GLY A 138 -7.08 -8.53 -0.20
N THR A 139 -7.67 -9.73 -0.13
CA THR A 139 -7.36 -10.66 0.98
C THR A 139 -5.87 -10.97 0.99
N SER A 140 -5.21 -10.84 2.14
CA SER A 140 -3.75 -11.00 2.30
C SER A 140 -2.93 -10.10 1.38
N SER A 141 -3.46 -8.94 0.96
CA SER A 141 -2.70 -7.98 0.16
C SER A 141 -1.75 -7.16 1.01
N THR A 142 -0.60 -6.78 0.45
CA THR A 142 0.42 -6.01 1.17
C THR A 142 0.83 -4.75 0.41
N ILE A 143 0.95 -3.64 1.14
CA ILE A 143 1.63 -2.44 0.66
C ILE A 143 2.72 -2.06 1.67
N SER A 144 3.99 -2.13 1.28
CA SER A 144 5.08 -1.79 2.22
C SER A 144 5.32 -0.28 2.36
N GLY A 145 4.81 0.54 1.43
CA GLY A 145 4.85 2.01 1.56
C GLY A 145 4.56 2.74 0.25
N GLY A 146 5.08 3.97 0.14
CA GLY A 146 4.90 4.83 -1.02
C GLY A 146 3.64 5.72 -0.95
N SER A 147 3.24 6.28 -2.09
CA SER A 147 2.10 7.20 -2.20
C SER A 147 1.05 6.69 -3.18
N ASN A 148 -0.20 6.63 -2.75
CA ASN A 148 -1.35 6.32 -3.60
C ASN A 148 -1.27 4.96 -4.33
N ASN A 149 -0.63 3.96 -3.70
CA ASN A 149 -0.55 2.61 -4.22
C ASN A 149 -1.81 1.81 -3.90
N ARG A 150 -2.16 0.84 -4.76
CA ARG A 150 -3.35 0.00 -4.60
C ARG A 150 -3.02 -1.48 -4.79
N ALA A 151 -3.18 -2.28 -3.74
CA ALA A 151 -3.06 -3.74 -3.78
C ALA A 151 -4.48 -4.34 -3.64
N ILE A 152 -5.07 -4.73 -4.77
CA ILE A 152 -6.49 -5.06 -4.90
C ILE A 152 -6.70 -6.58 -5.03
N GLY A 153 -5.77 -7.29 -5.68
CA GLY A 153 -5.88 -8.73 -5.89
C GLY A 153 -5.68 -9.52 -4.60
N ARG A 154 -6.29 -10.70 -4.49
CA ARG A 154 -5.95 -11.63 -3.40
C ARG A 154 -4.45 -11.95 -3.45
N SER A 155 -3.76 -11.80 -2.31
CA SER A 155 -2.32 -11.99 -2.18
C SER A 155 -1.49 -11.09 -3.10
N SER A 156 -2.04 -9.94 -3.53
CA SER A 156 -1.28 -8.99 -4.35
C SER A 156 -0.36 -8.12 -3.49
N ALA A 157 0.76 -7.68 -4.04
CA ALA A 157 1.73 -6.86 -3.31
C ALA A 157 2.14 -5.61 -4.09
N VAL A 158 2.30 -4.49 -3.38
CA VAL A 158 3.04 -3.33 -3.87
C VAL A 158 4.14 -2.99 -2.86
N ALA A 159 5.40 -3.11 -3.24
CA ALA A 159 6.47 -2.85 -2.27
C ALA A 159 6.66 -1.34 -2.01
N SER A 160 6.63 -0.48 -3.04
CA SER A 160 6.77 0.97 -2.87
C SER A 160 6.29 1.74 -4.12
N GLY A 161 6.65 3.02 -4.21
CA GLY A 161 6.47 3.87 -5.38
C GLY A 161 5.21 4.73 -5.30
N ILE A 162 4.81 5.25 -6.46
CA ILE A 162 3.70 6.22 -6.57
C ILE A 162 2.67 5.67 -7.56
N GLN A 163 1.39 5.65 -7.16
CA GLN A 163 0.28 5.30 -8.05
C GLN A 163 0.36 3.89 -8.68
N ASN A 164 1.07 2.95 -8.05
CA ASN A 164 1.16 1.58 -8.53
C ASN A 164 -0.10 0.78 -8.20
N ARG A 165 -0.48 -0.14 -9.08
CA ARG A 165 -1.68 -0.98 -8.94
C ARG A 165 -1.34 -2.45 -9.14
N SER A 166 -1.60 -3.27 -8.14
CA SER A 166 -1.52 -4.73 -8.21
C SER A 166 -2.94 -5.29 -8.11
N THR A 167 -3.56 -5.65 -9.23
CA THR A 167 -4.99 -6.03 -9.27
C THR A 167 -5.24 -7.51 -9.52
N GLY A 168 -4.27 -8.22 -10.11
CA GLY A 168 -4.36 -9.66 -10.31
C GLY A 168 -4.16 -10.47 -9.02
N LYS A 169 -4.75 -11.67 -8.93
CA LYS A 169 -4.48 -12.60 -7.84
C LYS A 169 -2.99 -12.98 -7.84
N GLY A 170 -2.31 -12.79 -6.72
CA GLY A 170 -0.88 -13.05 -6.59
C GLY A 170 0.01 -12.17 -7.46
N SER A 171 -0.51 -11.04 -7.97
CA SER A 171 0.31 -10.12 -8.76
C SER A 171 1.21 -9.25 -7.86
N CYS A 172 2.29 -8.72 -8.41
CA CYS A 172 3.18 -7.83 -7.67
C CYS A 172 3.68 -6.64 -8.49
N VAL A 173 3.85 -5.50 -7.80
CA VAL A 173 4.60 -4.35 -8.29
C VAL A 173 5.69 -4.01 -7.28
N SER A 174 6.96 -4.11 -7.67
CA SER A 174 8.07 -3.84 -6.74
C SER A 174 8.29 -2.35 -6.50
N GLY A 175 7.86 -1.47 -7.41
CA GLY A 175 8.00 -0.02 -7.24
C GLY A 175 7.73 0.77 -8.51
N GLY A 176 8.28 1.98 -8.57
CA GLY A 176 8.16 2.88 -9.71
C GLY A 176 6.92 3.77 -9.67
N VAL A 177 6.50 4.29 -10.83
CA VAL A 177 5.40 5.24 -10.95
C VAL A 177 4.34 4.73 -11.92
N SER A 178 3.09 4.66 -11.47
CA SER A 178 1.94 4.35 -12.32
C SER A 178 2.04 3.00 -13.04
N ASN A 179 2.62 1.98 -12.40
CA ASN A 179 2.69 0.63 -12.94
C ASN A 179 1.44 -0.20 -12.60
N LEU A 180 1.08 -1.15 -13.47
CA LEU A 180 -0.07 -2.03 -13.32
C LEU A 180 0.33 -3.50 -13.47
N ALA A 181 0.22 -4.29 -12.38
CA ALA A 181 0.25 -5.75 -12.44
C ALA A 181 -1.19 -6.30 -12.36
N GLY A 182 -1.82 -6.46 -13.53
CA GLY A 182 -3.25 -6.77 -13.67
C GLY A 182 -3.62 -8.24 -13.86
N GLY A 183 -2.72 -9.04 -14.44
CA GLY A 183 -2.93 -10.47 -14.67
C GLY A 183 -2.75 -11.34 -13.43
N ILE A 184 -3.35 -12.52 -13.41
CA ILE A 184 -3.13 -13.50 -12.33
C ILE A 184 -1.65 -13.90 -12.31
N GLY A 185 -0.97 -13.70 -11.19
CA GLY A 185 0.46 -13.96 -11.03
C GLY A 185 1.36 -13.09 -11.91
N SER A 186 0.87 -11.92 -12.38
CA SER A 186 1.69 -11.01 -13.16
C SER A 186 2.62 -10.16 -12.30
N SER A 187 3.72 -9.69 -12.87
CA SER A 187 4.71 -8.89 -12.14
C SER A 187 5.17 -7.67 -12.93
N VAL A 188 5.41 -6.57 -12.21
CA VAL A 188 6.14 -5.41 -12.72
C VAL A 188 7.25 -5.07 -11.73
N ALA A 189 8.50 -5.24 -12.16
CA ALA A 189 9.66 -4.99 -11.29
C ALA A 189 9.92 -3.49 -11.03
N GLY A 190 9.39 -2.59 -11.87
CA GLY A 190 9.47 -1.14 -11.63
C GLY A 190 9.26 -0.31 -12.89
N GLY A 191 9.84 0.89 -12.92
CA GLY A 191 9.76 1.83 -14.05
C GLY A 191 8.53 2.73 -14.01
N THR A 192 8.12 3.25 -15.16
CA THR A 192 7.02 4.23 -15.26
C THR A 192 5.99 3.79 -16.30
N PHE A 193 4.70 3.76 -15.94
CA PHE A 193 3.61 3.41 -16.85
C PHE A 193 3.70 2.01 -17.49
N ASN A 194 4.32 1.05 -16.82
CA ASN A 194 4.38 -0.33 -17.29
C ASN A 194 3.13 -1.11 -16.89
N SER A 195 2.71 -2.07 -17.73
CA SER A 195 1.49 -2.85 -17.52
C SER A 195 1.69 -4.32 -17.88
N ALA A 196 1.54 -5.21 -16.91
CA ALA A 196 1.53 -6.66 -17.05
C ALA A 196 0.11 -7.20 -16.80
N ILE A 197 -0.69 -7.35 -17.86
CA ILE A 197 -2.12 -7.73 -17.77
C ILE A 197 -2.42 -9.17 -18.23
N GLY A 198 -1.51 -9.79 -18.97
CA GLY A 198 -1.60 -11.21 -19.29
C GLY A 198 -1.44 -12.09 -18.03
N PRO A 199 -2.11 -13.24 -17.93
CA PRO A 199 -1.86 -14.17 -16.83
C PRO A 199 -0.40 -14.62 -16.84
N ARG A 200 0.27 -14.54 -15.69
CA ARG A 200 1.70 -14.83 -15.50
C ARG A 200 2.63 -14.01 -16.41
N SER A 201 2.19 -12.83 -16.86
CA SER A 201 3.05 -11.92 -17.63
C SER A 201 3.98 -11.11 -16.73
N ALA A 202 5.11 -10.67 -17.27
CA ALA A 202 6.13 -9.93 -16.54
C ALA A 202 6.64 -8.71 -17.32
N VAL A 203 6.89 -7.61 -16.60
CA VAL A 203 7.65 -6.47 -17.10
C VAL A 203 8.83 -6.21 -16.17
N GLY A 204 10.05 -6.31 -16.69
CA GLY A 204 11.30 -6.10 -15.94
C GLY A 204 11.56 -4.63 -15.58
N GLY A 205 10.96 -3.68 -16.30
CA GLY A 205 11.06 -2.25 -15.99
C GLY A 205 10.82 -1.38 -17.22
N GLY A 206 11.43 -0.18 -17.25
CA GLY A 206 11.36 0.74 -18.38
C GLY A 206 10.17 1.69 -18.34
N VAL A 207 9.74 2.18 -19.51
CA VAL A 207 8.68 3.17 -19.65
C VAL A 207 7.64 2.72 -20.68
N LYS A 208 6.35 2.71 -20.29
CA LYS A 208 5.21 2.39 -21.17
C LYS A 208 5.18 0.98 -21.79
N ASN A 209 5.77 -0.03 -21.13
CA ASN A 209 5.74 -1.40 -21.63
C ASN A 209 4.41 -2.12 -21.34
N HIS A 210 3.91 -2.96 -22.25
CA HIS A 210 2.61 -3.63 -22.14
C HIS A 210 2.68 -5.14 -22.41
N ALA A 211 2.77 -5.97 -21.37
CA ALA A 211 2.77 -7.43 -21.46
C ALA A 211 1.32 -7.98 -21.35
N LYS A 212 0.67 -8.19 -22.51
CA LYS A 212 -0.79 -8.45 -22.61
C LYS A 212 -1.19 -9.92 -22.70
N THR A 213 -0.31 -10.80 -23.19
CA THR A 213 -0.63 -12.22 -23.42
C THR A 213 -0.13 -13.10 -22.28
N MET A 214 -0.67 -14.32 -22.18
CA MET A 214 -0.25 -15.27 -21.15
C MET A 214 1.25 -15.59 -21.28
N TYR A 215 1.98 -15.58 -20.16
CA TYR A 215 3.44 -15.80 -20.12
C TYR A 215 4.29 -14.77 -20.89
N SER A 216 3.72 -13.66 -21.37
CA SER A 216 4.53 -12.62 -22.02
C SER A 216 5.53 -11.99 -21.05
N SER A 217 6.76 -11.78 -21.51
CA SER A 217 7.82 -11.17 -20.72
C SER A 217 8.44 -10.01 -21.53
N ILE A 218 8.46 -8.82 -20.93
CA ILE A 218 9.14 -7.65 -21.51
C ILE A 218 10.27 -7.28 -20.55
N PRO A 219 11.56 -7.45 -20.92
CA PRO A 219 12.67 -7.20 -20.02
C PRO A 219 12.82 -5.71 -19.64
N GLY A 220 12.39 -4.77 -20.49
CA GLY A 220 12.44 -3.33 -20.24
C GLY A 220 12.33 -2.49 -21.52
N GLY A 221 12.82 -1.25 -21.50
CA GLY A 221 12.84 -0.32 -22.66
C GLY A 221 11.79 0.80 -22.58
N ARG A 222 11.76 1.70 -23.56
CA ARG A 222 10.73 2.74 -23.70
C ARG A 222 9.87 2.46 -24.92
N LEU A 223 8.57 2.27 -24.74
CA LEU A 223 7.60 2.09 -25.83
C LEU A 223 7.25 3.44 -26.50
N GLU A 224 8.26 4.19 -26.93
CA GLU A 224 8.10 5.32 -27.86
C GLU A 224 9.04 5.23 -29.06
N SER A 225 9.89 4.21 -29.17
CA SER A 225 10.81 4.06 -30.32
C SER A 225 11.15 2.59 -30.61
N ALA A 226 10.15 1.73 -30.64
CA ALA A 226 10.31 0.36 -31.12
C ALA A 226 8.97 -0.14 -31.66
N ASP A 227 8.78 0.06 -32.95
CA ASP A 227 7.84 -0.69 -33.77
C ASP A 227 8.25 -2.17 -33.66
N ILE A 228 7.62 -2.91 -32.76
CA ILE A 228 7.98 -4.31 -32.46
C ILE A 228 6.74 -5.18 -32.53
N THR A 229 6.42 -5.51 -33.77
CA THR A 229 5.83 -6.79 -34.22
C THR A 229 6.82 -7.95 -34.00
N SER A 230 7.58 -7.97 -32.90
CA SER A 230 8.60 -8.99 -32.64
C SER A 230 8.59 -9.44 -31.17
N THR A 231 7.62 -10.28 -30.82
CA THR A 231 7.73 -11.30 -29.75
C THR A 231 6.63 -12.37 -29.83
N MET A 232 6.14 -12.67 -31.05
CA MET A 232 5.23 -13.80 -31.29
C MET A 232 5.86 -14.92 -32.14
N GLU A 233 7.18 -15.01 -32.23
CA GLU A 233 7.81 -16.06 -33.04
C GLU A 233 9.12 -16.60 -32.46
N ILE A 234 9.09 -17.08 -31.21
CA ILE A 234 10.08 -18.08 -30.74
C ILE A 234 9.39 -19.09 -29.82
N ALA A 235 8.57 -19.97 -30.40
CA ALA A 235 8.23 -21.27 -29.79
C ALA A 235 7.71 -22.32 -30.80
N ARG A 236 8.10 -22.24 -32.09
CA ARG A 236 7.91 -23.37 -33.00
C ARG A 236 8.93 -23.30 -34.14
N THR A 237 9.86 -24.27 -34.16
CA THR A 237 10.82 -24.61 -35.25
C THR A 237 11.77 -23.46 -35.63
N THR A 238 13.08 -23.45 -35.35
CA THR A 238 14.11 -24.48 -35.50
C THR A 238 15.38 -24.04 -34.76
N ASN A 239 16.25 -25.02 -34.53
CA ASN A 239 17.48 -25.01 -33.75
C ASN A 239 18.62 -24.20 -34.41
N GLU A 240 18.67 -22.86 -34.30
CA GLU A 240 19.87 -22.09 -34.67
C GLU A 240 20.19 -20.94 -33.70
N THR A 241 21.47 -20.90 -33.32
CA THR A 241 22.12 -19.98 -32.39
C THR A 241 22.25 -18.58 -33.01
N ILE A 242 21.66 -17.54 -32.41
CA ILE A 242 21.83 -16.15 -32.88
C ILE A 242 22.90 -15.43 -32.04
N THR A 243 24.06 -15.20 -32.66
CA THR A 243 25.07 -14.23 -32.23
C THR A 243 24.57 -12.80 -32.47
N SER A 244 24.59 -11.97 -31.44
CA SER A 244 24.21 -10.55 -31.49
C SER A 244 25.21 -9.74 -32.31
N GLN A 245 24.78 -9.15 -33.43
CA GLN A 245 25.47 -8.01 -34.05
C GLN A 245 24.70 -6.73 -33.75
N ARG A 246 25.37 -5.79 -33.07
CA ARG A 246 24.96 -4.39 -32.94
C ARG A 246 25.37 -3.66 -34.21
N SER A 247 24.43 -3.03 -34.92
CA SER A 247 24.75 -2.08 -35.99
C SER A 247 24.79 -0.66 -35.44
N ASN A 248 25.95 -0.02 -35.61
CA ASN A 248 26.18 1.42 -35.42
C ASN A 248 25.36 2.20 -36.45
N TYR A 249 24.61 3.22 -36.02
CA TYR A 249 24.05 4.23 -36.92
C TYR A 249 25.00 5.42 -37.00
N LEU A 250 25.47 5.72 -38.22
CA LEU A 250 26.03 7.02 -38.60
C LEU A 250 24.87 8.00 -38.82
N LEU A 251 25.00 9.20 -38.27
CA LEU A 251 24.15 10.36 -38.54
C LEU A 251 24.51 10.92 -39.92
N GLU A 252 23.54 11.01 -40.84
CA GLU A 252 23.65 11.89 -42.00
C GLU A 252 22.66 13.06 -41.83
N ASP A 253 23.22 14.26 -41.76
CA ASP A 253 22.51 15.53 -41.71
C ASP A 253 22.03 15.96 -43.10
N PHE A 254 20.84 16.52 -43.10
CA PHE A 254 20.14 17.14 -44.22
C PHE A 254 20.84 18.46 -44.61
N ASN A 255 21.45 18.54 -45.80
CA ASN A 255 21.34 19.69 -46.71
C ASN A 255 22.11 19.44 -48.02
N GLY A 256 21.38 19.50 -49.13
CA GLY A 256 21.96 19.39 -50.46
C GLY A 256 22.73 20.64 -50.86
N THR A 257 23.95 20.42 -51.35
CA THR A 257 24.56 21.17 -52.45
C THR A 257 25.67 20.30 -53.05
N SER A 258 25.59 20.10 -54.36
CA SER A 258 26.59 19.42 -55.17
C SER A 258 27.89 20.23 -55.24
N LEU A 259 29.04 19.60 -54.97
CA LEU A 259 30.32 20.03 -55.53
C LEU A 259 31.18 18.81 -55.89
N TYR A 260 31.72 18.88 -57.11
CA TYR A 260 32.63 17.97 -57.77
C TYR A 260 33.90 17.65 -56.95
N SER A 261 34.41 16.43 -57.04
CA SER A 261 35.69 16.12 -57.72
C SER A 261 36.04 14.63 -57.54
N ASN A 262 36.00 13.88 -58.66
CA ASN A 262 36.75 12.64 -58.81
C ASN A 262 38.18 13.03 -59.16
N GLU A 263 39.13 12.86 -58.25
CA GLU A 263 40.54 12.72 -58.61
C GLU A 263 41.00 11.29 -58.31
N SER A 264 41.16 10.58 -59.41
CA SER A 264 42.01 9.40 -59.57
C SER A 264 43.46 9.73 -59.27
N HIS A 265 44.10 9.02 -58.34
CA HIS A 265 45.54 8.75 -58.44
C HIS A 265 45.86 7.37 -57.85
N ALA A 266 46.15 6.44 -58.75
CA ALA A 266 46.94 5.25 -58.49
C ALA A 266 48.42 5.65 -58.51
N LEU A 267 49.20 5.21 -57.53
CA LEU A 267 50.63 4.91 -57.68
C LEU A 267 50.99 3.74 -56.73
N VAL A 268 51.52 2.69 -57.35
CA VAL A 268 52.15 1.46 -56.84
C VAL A 268 53.69 1.73 -56.82
N PRO A 269 54.58 1.00 -56.11
CA PRO A 269 54.41 -0.25 -55.33
C PRO A 269 54.59 -0.13 -53.82
#